data_AF-A0A9P7E1F6-F1
#
_entry.id   AF-A0A9P7E1F6-F1
#
_cell.length_a   1.000
_cell.length_b   1.000
_cell.length_c   1.000
_cell.angle_alpha   90.00
_cell.angle_beta   90.00
_cell.angle_gamma   90.00
#
_symmetry.space_group_name_H-M   'P 1'
#
loop_
_entity.id
_entity.type
_entity.pdbx_description
1 polymer ?
#
loop_
_entity_poly.entity_id
_entity_poly.type
_entity_poly.pdbx_seq_one_letter_code
_entity_poly.pdbx_strand_id
1 'polypeptide(L)'
;MNQSGLPTPPPTSATSITNPAQSSSNAAGQSTSDVSLGSIVATITSASSPSQLNQYLRSCASKDVREVLLASILPGSQDPLTLLNARDHTLGMLYILSARLHTVASDKPLWHHIEGFCRDFIPEHARFAPDRVTLFATGIRQFAEVEGNPKLAISPLSDLLVKYAPTLSHLTTIHPIFLTICVATRHFTAAIPILAHSITTIDLSLSDLTYHDNLIYHYAGGIALAALKNWSAAEELFEICASSPGSAASAIQMEALKKLTLVQLIYRGKTSPPSKYMHPILMRLFKATPYSSFMNAYPLQRDYLRTIAANEQQLFANERTLGLITQALDRAPRWAIKKLTTTYLTLHLSDIGREVGISDENEVKSLILSMIECSEISAELSADGTVSFSDPPVKFEKTDVDRVLAQAQQQDALLVRLEKEMERNKEYLTKAVKSKDDAGWGPATDEDGAFGDRPSGNWAEEMSFA
;
A
#
# COMPACT_ATOMS: atom_id res chain seq x y z
N MET A 1 -68.01 1.45 -34.55
CA MET A 1 -68.48 2.19 -33.36
C MET A 1 -67.27 2.97 -32.85
N ASN A 2 -67.10 4.19 -33.36
CA ASN A 2 -67.53 5.45 -32.73
C ASN A 2 -66.75 5.73 -31.43
N GLN A 3 -66.15 6.88 -31.16
CA GLN A 3 -66.00 8.19 -31.82
C GLN A 3 -65.00 8.92 -30.88
N SER A 4 -63.85 9.42 -31.32
CA SER A 4 -63.57 10.80 -31.76
C SER A 4 -63.90 11.91 -30.76
N GLY A 5 -62.92 12.81 -30.53
CA GLY A 5 -63.12 14.08 -29.83
C GLY A 5 -61.87 14.98 -29.74
N LEU A 6 -61.34 15.41 -30.89
CA LEU A 6 -60.61 16.70 -31.06
C LEU A 6 -61.61 17.87 -30.83
N PRO A 7 -61.23 19.16 -30.56
CA PRO A 7 -60.26 19.92 -31.37
C PRO A 7 -59.51 21.13 -30.72
N THR A 8 -58.39 21.55 -31.34
CA THR A 8 -57.85 22.94 -31.39
C THR A 8 -58.71 23.83 -32.30
N PRO A 9 -58.84 25.18 -32.16
CA PRO A 9 -57.82 26.20 -32.56
C PRO A 9 -58.03 27.60 -31.88
N PRO A 10 -57.67 28.81 -32.39
CA PRO A 10 -56.66 29.29 -33.38
C PRO A 10 -55.75 30.46 -32.86
N PRO A 11 -54.86 31.02 -33.70
CA PRO A 11 -53.92 32.12 -33.38
C PRO A 11 -54.41 33.51 -33.80
N THR A 12 -53.87 34.60 -33.21
CA THR A 12 -53.91 35.97 -33.78
C THR A 12 -52.75 36.85 -33.31
N SER A 13 -52.45 37.84 -34.13
CA SER A 13 -51.23 38.62 -34.28
C SER A 13 -51.27 40.04 -33.69
N ALA A 14 -50.06 40.54 -33.38
CA ALA A 14 -49.57 41.94 -33.46
C ALA A 14 -50.19 43.05 -32.60
N THR A 15 -49.36 43.67 -31.74
CA THR A 15 -49.19 45.14 -31.73
C THR A 15 -47.90 45.56 -31.02
N SER A 16 -47.10 46.35 -31.73
CA SER A 16 -45.97 47.13 -31.24
C SER A 16 -46.44 48.36 -30.47
N ILE A 17 -45.93 48.61 -29.27
CA ILE A 17 -45.96 49.93 -28.63
C ILE A 17 -44.57 50.26 -28.08
N THR A 18 -44.19 51.49 -28.36
CA THR A 18 -42.94 52.22 -28.21
C THR A 18 -42.45 52.45 -26.77
N ASN A 19 -41.12 52.50 -26.64
CA ASN A 19 -40.28 53.07 -25.56
C ASN A 19 -40.74 54.46 -25.05
N PRO A 20 -40.42 54.86 -23.79
CA PRO A 20 -39.11 55.46 -23.54
C PRO A 20 -38.44 55.14 -22.19
N ALA A 21 -37.12 55.34 -22.19
CA ALA A 21 -36.20 55.25 -21.08
C ALA A 21 -36.61 56.06 -19.84
N GLN A 22 -36.37 55.51 -18.65
CA GLN A 22 -35.97 56.28 -17.48
C GLN A 22 -35.03 55.46 -16.60
N SER A 23 -33.82 55.99 -16.50
CA SER A 23 -32.75 55.69 -15.56
C SER A 23 -33.24 55.64 -14.11
N SER A 24 -32.98 54.54 -13.42
CA SER A 24 -32.79 54.54 -11.98
C SER A 24 -31.55 53.71 -11.65
N SER A 25 -30.47 54.44 -11.50
CA SER A 25 -29.21 54.04 -10.89
C SER A 25 -29.41 53.67 -9.41
N ASN A 26 -28.78 52.55 -9.03
CA ASN A 26 -28.14 52.23 -7.74
C ASN A 26 -28.67 50.98 -7.03
N ALA A 27 -27.94 49.87 -7.22
CA ALA A 27 -27.55 48.99 -6.12
C ALA A 27 -26.35 48.12 -6.54
N ALA A 28 -25.17 48.53 -6.09
CA ALA A 28 -23.96 47.75 -5.81
C ALA A 28 -23.57 46.63 -6.79
N GLY A 29 -22.70 46.97 -7.75
CA GLY A 29 -21.86 46.00 -8.44
C GLY A 29 -20.83 45.39 -7.49
N GLN A 30 -20.87 44.08 -7.34
CA GLN A 30 -19.65 43.29 -7.08
C GLN A 30 -19.04 43.01 -8.45
N SER A 31 -17.95 43.71 -8.75
CA SER A 31 -17.11 43.49 -9.92
C SER A 31 -16.61 42.05 -9.94
N THR A 32 -17.09 41.24 -10.90
CA THR A 32 -16.36 40.06 -11.36
C THR A 32 -15.07 40.56 -12.00
N SER A 33 -13.98 40.59 -11.23
CA SER A 33 -12.65 40.81 -11.82
C SER A 33 -12.41 39.71 -12.84
N ASP A 34 -12.15 40.05 -14.10
CA ASP A 34 -11.76 39.10 -15.13
C ASP A 34 -10.49 38.36 -14.68
N VAL A 35 -10.67 37.14 -14.16
CA VAL A 35 -9.55 36.32 -13.68
C VAL A 35 -8.83 35.79 -14.90
N SER A 36 -7.63 36.31 -15.13
CA SER A 36 -6.73 35.90 -16.20
C SER A 36 -5.55 35.10 -15.64
N LEU A 37 -4.94 34.24 -16.47
CA LEU A 37 -3.71 33.53 -16.09
C LEU A 37 -2.60 34.51 -15.65
N GLY A 38 -2.48 35.67 -16.32
CA GLY A 38 -1.52 36.71 -15.93
C GLY A 38 -1.73 37.24 -14.51
N SER A 39 -2.98 37.50 -14.12
CA SER A 39 -3.30 37.91 -12.75
C SER A 39 -3.02 36.81 -11.71
N ILE A 40 -3.25 35.55 -12.08
CA ILE A 40 -2.96 34.40 -11.20
C ILE A 40 -1.45 34.28 -10.99
N VAL A 41 -0.65 34.34 -12.06
CA VAL A 41 0.82 34.27 -11.98
C VAL A 41 1.39 35.44 -11.18
N ALA A 42 0.89 36.67 -11.40
CA ALA A 42 1.31 37.82 -10.61
C ALA A 42 1.00 37.65 -9.11
N THR A 43 -0.14 37.05 -8.78
CA THR A 43 -0.52 36.72 -7.39
C THR A 43 0.40 35.64 -6.82
N ILE A 44 0.73 34.60 -7.59
CA ILE A 44 1.69 33.56 -7.18
C ILE A 44 3.06 34.17 -6.85
N THR A 45 3.56 35.10 -7.66
CA THR A 45 4.88 35.71 -7.47
C THR A 45 4.94 36.75 -6.35
N SER A 46 3.80 37.29 -5.93
CA SER A 46 3.73 38.33 -4.89
C SER A 46 3.22 37.80 -3.54
N ALA A 47 2.75 36.56 -3.49
CA ALA A 47 2.16 35.99 -2.28
C ALA A 47 3.23 35.69 -1.22
N SER A 48 3.09 36.30 -0.04
CA SER A 48 3.94 35.99 1.13
C SER A 48 3.40 34.85 1.99
N SER A 49 2.10 34.52 1.88
CA SER A 49 1.43 33.53 2.73
C SER A 49 0.87 32.34 1.93
N PRO A 50 1.39 31.11 2.15
CA PRO A 50 0.93 29.91 1.46
C PRO A 50 -0.55 29.57 1.67
N SER A 51 -1.08 29.80 2.88
CA SER A 51 -2.48 29.49 3.21
C SER A 51 -3.46 30.39 2.46
N GLN A 52 -3.18 31.70 2.41
CA GLN A 52 -3.97 32.66 1.66
C GLN A 52 -3.89 32.41 0.15
N LEU A 53 -2.69 32.07 -0.36
CA LEU A 53 -2.50 31.71 -1.75
C LEU A 53 -3.34 30.48 -2.13
N ASN A 54 -3.33 29.43 -1.29
CA ASN A 54 -4.14 28.24 -1.52
C ASN A 54 -5.65 28.58 -1.53
N GLN A 55 -6.12 29.40 -0.59
CA GLN A 55 -7.52 29.83 -0.56
C GLN A 55 -7.90 30.59 -1.83
N TYR A 56 -7.07 31.52 -2.28
CA TYR A 56 -7.27 32.26 -3.53
C TYR A 56 -7.29 31.31 -4.74
N LEU A 57 -6.31 30.42 -4.88
CA LEU A 57 -6.25 29.47 -6.00
C LEU A 57 -7.44 28.49 -6.01
N ARG A 58 -8.06 28.22 -4.85
CA ARG A 58 -9.29 27.40 -4.78
C ARG A 58 -10.56 28.17 -5.14
N SER A 59 -10.60 29.49 -4.96
CA SER A 59 -11.80 30.31 -5.13
C SER A 59 -11.76 31.26 -6.32
N CYS A 60 -10.61 31.42 -6.99
CA CYS A 60 -10.42 32.42 -8.04
C CYS A 60 -11.39 32.28 -9.23
N ALA A 61 -11.82 31.07 -9.54
CA ALA A 61 -12.82 30.80 -10.58
C ALA A 61 -13.57 29.50 -10.27
N SER A 62 -14.60 29.21 -11.06
CA SER A 62 -15.23 27.88 -11.05
C SER A 62 -14.20 26.80 -11.40
N LYS A 63 -14.42 25.57 -10.92
CA LYS A 63 -13.45 24.49 -11.05
C LYS A 63 -12.97 24.30 -12.49
N ASP A 64 -13.89 24.20 -13.44
CA ASP A 64 -13.57 23.92 -14.84
C ASP A 64 -12.82 25.09 -15.51
N VAL A 65 -13.29 26.32 -15.27
CA VAL A 65 -12.63 27.53 -15.80
C VAL A 65 -11.22 27.65 -15.25
N ARG A 66 -11.03 27.38 -13.94
CA ARG A 66 -9.72 27.42 -13.31
C ARG A 66 -8.76 26.38 -13.91
N GLU A 67 -9.18 25.13 -14.10
CA GLU A 67 -8.29 24.11 -14.68
C GLU A 67 -7.86 24.48 -16.10
N VAL A 68 -8.78 25.03 -16.91
CA VAL A 68 -8.48 25.49 -18.27
C VAL A 68 -7.52 26.69 -18.24
N LEU A 69 -7.75 27.66 -17.35
CA LEU A 69 -6.87 28.82 -17.20
C LEU A 69 -5.46 28.42 -16.75
N LEU A 70 -5.35 27.58 -15.72
CA LEU A 70 -4.05 27.08 -15.22
C LEU A 70 -3.32 26.20 -16.24
N ALA A 71 -4.07 25.54 -17.12
CA ALA A 71 -3.50 24.75 -18.20
C ALA A 71 -3.01 25.60 -19.39
N SER A 72 -3.46 26.84 -19.51
CA SER A 72 -3.13 27.72 -20.63
C SER A 72 -1.69 28.29 -20.59
N ILE A 73 -1.34 29.02 -21.65
CA ILE A 73 -0.05 29.71 -21.82
C ILE A 73 -0.28 31.22 -21.64
N LEU A 74 0.73 31.94 -21.13
CA LEU A 74 0.65 33.40 -21.01
C LEU A 74 0.61 34.07 -22.39
N PRO A 75 0.04 35.28 -22.50
CA PRO A 75 0.09 36.07 -23.72
C PRO A 75 1.53 36.21 -24.24
N GLY A 76 1.77 35.93 -25.53
CA GLY A 76 3.11 35.94 -26.13
C GLY A 76 3.84 34.60 -26.16
N SER A 77 3.13 33.48 -25.99
CA SER A 77 3.69 32.10 -26.03
C SER A 77 4.74 31.82 -24.95
N GLN A 78 4.71 32.58 -23.84
CA GLN A 78 5.61 32.37 -22.72
C GLN A 78 5.01 31.35 -21.74
N ASP A 79 5.78 30.31 -21.41
CA ASP A 79 5.32 29.31 -20.45
C ASP A 79 5.45 29.85 -19.01
N PRO A 80 4.37 29.96 -18.22
CA PRO A 80 4.44 30.31 -16.80
C PRO A 80 5.41 29.45 -15.99
N LEU A 81 5.62 28.17 -16.36
CA LEU A 81 6.57 27.29 -15.66
C LEU A 81 8.04 27.70 -15.84
N THR A 82 8.35 28.54 -16.83
CA THR A 82 9.71 29.10 -17.01
C THR A 82 9.96 30.33 -16.13
N LEU A 83 8.91 30.98 -15.65
CA LEU A 83 8.97 32.15 -14.77
C LEU A 83 8.95 31.78 -13.30
N LEU A 84 8.46 30.58 -12.97
CA LEU A 84 8.29 30.11 -11.61
C LEU A 84 9.43 29.16 -11.21
N ASN A 85 9.69 29.12 -9.91
CA ASN A 85 10.66 28.22 -9.27
C ASN A 85 9.95 27.40 -8.19
N ALA A 86 10.29 26.10 -8.11
CA ALA A 86 9.66 25.17 -7.18
C ALA A 86 9.83 25.58 -5.71
N ARG A 87 10.95 26.20 -5.32
CA ARG A 87 11.19 26.65 -3.94
C ARG A 87 10.28 27.79 -3.53
N ASP A 88 10.30 28.86 -4.30
CA ASP A 88 9.61 30.09 -3.94
C ASP A 88 8.11 30.02 -4.28
N HIS A 89 7.74 29.24 -5.29
CA HIS A 89 6.39 29.21 -5.86
C HIS A 89 5.75 27.81 -5.84
N THR A 90 6.09 26.98 -4.82
CA THR A 90 5.63 25.58 -4.71
C THR A 90 4.14 25.40 -5.00
N LEU A 91 3.26 26.15 -4.30
CA LEU A 91 1.82 26.00 -4.47
C LEU A 91 1.34 26.41 -5.87
N GLY A 92 1.84 27.52 -6.40
CA GLY A 92 1.48 27.98 -7.73
C GLY A 92 1.88 26.98 -8.82
N MET A 93 3.12 26.49 -8.77
CA MET A 93 3.61 25.46 -9.69
C MET A 93 2.84 24.15 -9.56
N LEU A 94 2.52 23.71 -8.34
CA LEU A 94 1.73 22.50 -8.11
C LEU A 94 0.35 22.58 -8.78
N TYR A 95 -0.33 23.72 -8.66
CA TYR A 95 -1.63 23.95 -9.30
C TYR A 95 -1.51 23.94 -10.83
N ILE A 96 -0.52 24.62 -11.41
CA ILE A 96 -0.30 24.67 -12.86
C ILE A 96 0.06 23.29 -13.41
N LEU A 97 1.04 22.61 -12.80
CA LEU A 97 1.50 21.29 -13.22
C LEU A 97 0.38 20.25 -13.13
N SER A 98 -0.33 20.20 -12.00
CA SER A 98 -1.44 19.26 -11.84
C SER A 98 -2.58 19.52 -12.83
N ALA A 99 -2.92 20.78 -13.09
CA ALA A 99 -3.93 21.15 -14.08
C ALA A 99 -3.52 20.74 -15.50
N ARG A 100 -2.29 21.06 -15.95
CA ARG A 100 -1.82 20.71 -17.30
C ARG A 100 -1.75 19.20 -17.56
N LEU A 101 -1.38 18.43 -16.53
CA LEU A 101 -1.31 16.97 -16.66
C LEU A 101 -2.71 16.35 -16.90
N HIS A 102 -3.77 16.92 -16.33
CA HIS A 102 -5.14 16.37 -16.44
C HIS A 102 -5.98 17.00 -17.55
N THR A 103 -5.69 18.25 -17.93
CA THR A 103 -6.38 18.91 -19.04
C THR A 103 -5.96 18.28 -20.37
N VAL A 104 -6.94 17.77 -21.11
CA VAL A 104 -6.71 17.07 -22.39
C VAL A 104 -6.26 18.03 -23.49
N ALA A 105 -6.86 19.22 -23.56
CA ALA A 105 -6.57 20.24 -24.57
C ALA A 105 -5.34 21.12 -24.27
N SER A 106 -4.51 20.71 -23.31
CA SER A 106 -3.35 21.47 -22.84
C SER A 106 -2.06 20.99 -23.50
N ASP A 107 -1.15 21.93 -23.76
CA ASP A 107 0.26 21.58 -23.96
C ASP A 107 0.79 20.95 -22.67
N LYS A 108 1.32 19.73 -22.79
CA LYS A 108 1.83 18.98 -21.64
C LYS A 108 3.12 19.63 -21.14
N PRO A 109 3.35 19.66 -19.82
CA PRO A 109 4.57 20.23 -19.27
C PRO A 109 5.77 19.37 -19.68
N LEU A 110 6.90 20.02 -19.95
CA LEU A 110 8.15 19.31 -20.21
C LEU A 110 8.61 18.57 -18.94
N TRP A 111 9.18 17.37 -19.10
CA TRP A 111 9.61 16.52 -17.98
C TRP A 111 10.55 17.21 -17.00
N HIS A 112 11.44 18.07 -17.47
CA HIS A 112 12.36 18.79 -16.59
C HIS A 112 11.65 19.71 -15.60
N HIS A 113 10.46 20.23 -15.92
CA HIS A 113 9.64 20.99 -14.96
C HIS A 113 9.04 20.09 -13.88
N ILE A 114 8.64 18.87 -14.24
CA ILE A 114 8.12 17.86 -13.29
C ILE A 114 9.25 17.42 -12.35
N GLU A 115 10.39 17.02 -12.92
CA GLU A 115 11.58 16.60 -12.16
C GLU A 115 12.12 17.71 -11.26
N GLY A 116 12.24 18.93 -11.79
CA GLY A 116 12.67 20.10 -11.03
C GLY A 116 11.72 20.40 -9.87
N PHE A 117 10.40 20.30 -10.10
CA PHE A 117 9.43 20.45 -9.02
C PHE A 117 9.59 19.39 -7.94
N CYS A 118 9.61 18.10 -8.28
CA CYS A 118 9.78 17.02 -7.30
C CYS A 118 11.10 17.11 -6.52
N ARG A 119 12.14 17.70 -7.13
CA ARG A 119 13.43 17.91 -6.48
C ARG A 119 13.44 19.09 -5.51
N ASP A 120 12.81 20.20 -5.86
CA ASP A 120 13.07 21.47 -5.17
C ASP A 120 11.85 22.06 -4.45
N PHE A 121 10.66 21.45 -4.52
CA PHE A 121 9.49 21.95 -3.80
C PHE A 121 9.65 21.97 -2.27
N ILE A 122 8.93 22.86 -1.60
CA ILE A 122 8.85 22.92 -0.14
C ILE A 122 7.68 22.05 0.35
N PRO A 123 7.93 20.99 1.13
CA PRO A 123 6.87 20.07 1.59
C PRO A 123 5.78 20.77 2.40
N GLU A 124 6.14 21.68 3.29
CA GLU A 124 5.19 22.44 4.12
C GLU A 124 4.21 23.25 3.28
N HIS A 125 4.68 23.83 2.16
CA HIS A 125 3.83 24.56 1.23
C HIS A 125 2.90 23.61 0.46
N ALA A 126 3.41 22.47 0.00
CA ALA A 126 2.62 21.48 -0.73
C ALA A 126 1.49 20.89 0.14
N ARG A 127 1.70 20.74 1.45
CA ARG A 127 0.71 20.21 2.41
C ARG A 127 -0.53 21.10 2.59
N PHE A 128 -0.52 22.36 2.15
CA PHE A 128 -1.74 23.18 2.10
C PHE A 128 -2.72 22.71 1.00
N ALA A 129 -2.26 21.94 0.02
CA ALA A 129 -3.07 21.43 -1.09
C ALA A 129 -2.85 19.92 -1.35
N PRO A 130 -3.21 19.04 -0.39
CA PRO A 130 -2.95 17.59 -0.47
C PRO A 130 -3.69 16.90 -1.64
N ASP A 131 -4.88 17.39 -1.97
CA ASP A 131 -5.65 16.99 -3.16
C ASP A 131 -4.88 17.26 -4.46
N ARG A 132 -4.19 18.41 -4.54
CA ARG A 132 -3.35 18.74 -5.70
C ARG A 132 -2.09 17.92 -5.77
N VAL A 133 -1.48 17.53 -4.65
CA VAL A 133 -0.34 16.61 -4.64
C VAL A 133 -0.76 15.24 -5.16
N THR A 134 -1.91 14.73 -4.73
CA THR A 134 -2.47 13.47 -5.22
C THR A 134 -2.77 13.54 -6.71
N LEU A 135 -3.39 14.63 -7.15
CA LEU A 135 -3.67 14.90 -8.56
C LEU A 135 -2.36 14.93 -9.35
N PHE A 136 -1.37 15.69 -8.91
CA PHE A 136 -0.05 15.78 -9.56
C PHE A 136 0.63 14.41 -9.69
N ALA A 137 0.70 13.61 -8.62
CA ALA A 137 1.27 12.27 -8.65
C ALA A 137 0.55 11.34 -9.66
N THR A 138 -0.79 11.42 -9.69
CA THR A 138 -1.61 10.67 -10.66
C THR A 138 -1.34 11.13 -12.09
N GLY A 139 -1.18 12.44 -12.28
CA GLY A 139 -0.86 13.05 -13.58
C GLY A 139 0.51 12.62 -14.11
N ILE A 140 1.54 12.57 -13.25
CA ILE A 140 2.88 12.07 -13.64
C ILE A 140 2.78 10.65 -14.18
N ARG A 141 2.06 9.77 -13.46
CA ARG A 141 1.82 8.39 -13.89
C ARG A 141 1.16 8.34 -15.26
N GLN A 142 0.02 9.02 -15.41
CA GLN A 142 -0.77 9.00 -16.65
C GLN A 142 0.02 9.57 -17.83
N PHE A 143 0.79 10.64 -17.59
CA PHE A 143 1.60 11.25 -18.63
C PHE A 143 2.70 10.30 -19.13
N ALA A 144 3.41 9.62 -18.22
CA ALA A 144 4.39 8.60 -18.59
C ALA A 144 3.76 7.41 -19.36
N GLU A 145 2.53 7.02 -19.02
CA GLU A 145 1.78 5.99 -19.73
C GLU A 145 1.40 6.43 -21.16
N VAL A 146 0.93 7.67 -21.33
CA VAL A 146 0.55 8.24 -22.64
C VAL A 146 1.76 8.39 -23.57
N GLU A 147 2.92 8.76 -23.04
CA GLU A 147 4.17 8.80 -23.82
C GLU A 147 4.75 7.41 -24.14
N GLY A 148 4.16 6.34 -23.61
CA GLY A 148 4.62 4.97 -23.84
C GLY A 148 5.86 4.58 -23.05
N ASN A 149 6.32 5.42 -22.11
CA ASN A 149 7.46 5.11 -21.24
C ASN A 149 7.12 5.33 -19.75
N PRO A 150 6.38 4.39 -19.12
CA PRO A 150 5.97 4.49 -17.72
C PRO A 150 7.15 4.54 -16.73
N LYS A 151 8.37 4.21 -17.15
CA LYS A 151 9.56 4.27 -16.29
C LYS A 151 9.97 5.70 -15.94
N LEU A 152 9.63 6.67 -16.78
CA LEU A 152 9.93 8.09 -16.55
C LEU A 152 9.28 8.61 -15.26
N ALA A 153 8.14 8.04 -14.86
CA ALA A 153 7.45 8.42 -13.63
C ALA A 153 8.16 7.97 -12.34
N ILE A 154 9.07 6.99 -12.39
CA ILE A 154 9.64 6.37 -11.18
C ILE A 154 10.46 7.37 -10.36
N SER A 155 11.42 8.05 -11.00
CA SER A 155 12.31 8.99 -10.30
C SER A 155 11.53 10.20 -9.72
N PRO A 156 10.68 10.90 -10.50
CA PRO A 156 9.92 12.03 -9.97
C PRO A 156 8.96 11.65 -8.85
N LEU A 157 8.31 10.48 -8.93
CA LEU A 157 7.40 10.03 -7.87
C LEU A 157 8.15 9.59 -6.62
N SER A 158 9.31 8.97 -6.76
CA SER A 158 10.18 8.65 -5.63
C SER A 158 10.62 9.93 -4.90
N ASP A 159 11.09 10.93 -5.64
CA ASP A 159 11.52 12.21 -5.06
C ASP A 159 10.37 12.93 -4.35
N LEU A 160 9.18 12.94 -4.97
CA LEU A 160 7.97 13.51 -4.39
C LEU A 160 7.57 12.79 -3.11
N LEU A 161 7.54 11.45 -3.12
CA LEU A 161 7.14 10.62 -1.99
C LEU A 161 8.06 10.83 -0.78
N VAL A 162 9.38 10.75 -0.99
CA VAL A 162 10.38 10.86 0.09
C VAL A 162 10.34 12.22 0.78
N LYS A 163 9.99 13.29 0.05
CA LYS A 163 9.98 14.66 0.58
C LYS A 163 8.63 15.11 1.14
N TYR A 164 7.53 14.64 0.57
CA TYR A 164 6.21 15.20 0.86
C TYR A 164 5.78 14.96 2.32
N ALA A 165 5.89 13.72 2.79
CA ALA A 165 5.47 13.34 4.13
C ALA A 165 6.42 13.89 5.21
N PRO A 166 5.95 14.19 6.44
CA PRO A 166 6.81 14.59 7.54
C PRO A 166 7.85 13.53 7.91
N THR A 167 7.46 12.25 7.81
CA THR A 167 8.35 11.09 7.96
C THR A 167 7.95 10.01 6.95
N LEU A 168 8.89 9.11 6.61
CA LEU A 168 8.63 7.98 5.71
C LEU A 168 7.68 6.93 6.28
N SER A 169 7.32 7.03 7.57
CA SER A 169 6.34 6.15 8.22
C SER A 169 4.89 6.61 8.07
N HIS A 170 4.65 7.73 7.36
CA HIS A 170 3.29 8.18 7.04
C HIS A 170 2.84 7.58 5.71
N LEU A 171 1.69 6.91 5.72
CA LEU A 171 1.05 6.53 4.47
C LEU A 171 0.52 7.78 3.75
N THR A 172 0.69 7.83 2.44
CA THR A 172 0.12 8.87 1.58
C THR A 172 -0.38 8.25 0.27
N THR A 173 -1.26 8.94 -0.44
CA THR A 173 -1.78 8.53 -1.75
C THR A 173 -0.68 8.35 -2.82
N ILE A 174 0.51 8.91 -2.63
CA ILE A 174 1.66 8.76 -3.54
C ILE A 174 2.21 7.33 -3.48
N HIS A 175 2.16 6.68 -2.31
CA HIS A 175 2.70 5.33 -2.09
C HIS A 175 2.08 4.27 -3.03
N PRO A 176 0.75 4.08 -3.07
CA PRO A 176 0.15 3.10 -3.97
C PRO A 176 0.39 3.45 -5.45
N ILE A 177 0.43 4.74 -5.83
CA ILE A 177 0.73 5.17 -7.20
C ILE A 177 2.16 4.75 -7.59
N PHE A 178 3.14 5.09 -6.76
CA PHE A 178 4.55 4.78 -6.98
C PHE A 178 4.80 3.27 -7.06
N LEU A 179 4.28 2.49 -6.10
CA LEU A 179 4.49 1.04 -6.08
C LEU A 179 3.81 0.34 -7.26
N THR A 180 2.62 0.80 -7.67
CA THR A 180 1.93 0.23 -8.84
C THR A 180 2.77 0.41 -10.10
N ILE A 181 3.42 1.55 -10.28
CA ILE A 181 4.32 1.79 -11.42
C ILE A 181 5.58 0.93 -11.32
N CYS A 182 6.19 0.82 -10.14
CA CYS A 182 7.36 -0.03 -9.93
C CYS A 182 7.05 -1.48 -10.30
N VAL A 183 5.89 -1.99 -9.89
CA VAL A 183 5.43 -3.35 -10.22
C VAL A 183 5.10 -3.50 -11.71
N ALA A 184 4.34 -2.55 -12.28
CA ALA A 184 3.95 -2.59 -13.69
C ALA A 184 5.16 -2.57 -14.63
N THR A 185 6.19 -1.80 -14.28
CA THR A 185 7.43 -1.66 -15.06
C THR A 185 8.52 -2.67 -14.66
N ARG A 186 8.28 -3.49 -13.63
CA ARG A 186 9.23 -4.46 -13.06
C ARG A 186 10.51 -3.85 -12.47
N HIS A 187 10.48 -2.61 -11.99
CA HIS A 187 11.59 -1.97 -11.27
C HIS A 187 11.43 -2.13 -9.76
N PHE A 188 11.48 -3.37 -9.29
CA PHE A 188 11.22 -3.69 -7.88
C PHE A 188 12.26 -3.10 -6.92
N THR A 189 13.52 -2.96 -7.37
CA THR A 189 14.61 -2.39 -6.56
C THR A 189 14.38 -0.94 -6.16
N ALA A 190 13.68 -0.16 -7.00
CA ALA A 190 13.32 1.22 -6.69
C ALA A 190 12.36 1.32 -5.49
N ALA A 191 11.59 0.26 -5.19
CA ALA A 191 10.68 0.24 -4.06
C ALA A 191 11.37 -0.04 -2.71
N ILE A 192 12.60 -0.58 -2.70
CA ILE A 192 13.28 -1.02 -1.48
C ILE A 192 13.44 0.12 -0.45
N PRO A 193 13.93 1.33 -0.81
CA PRO A 193 14.13 2.38 0.19
C PRO A 193 12.83 2.83 0.86
N ILE A 194 11.71 2.74 0.15
CA ILE A 194 10.39 3.10 0.67
C ILE A 194 9.86 1.98 1.56
N LEU A 195 9.87 0.74 1.08
CA LEU A 195 9.37 -0.43 1.81
C LEU A 195 10.22 -0.83 3.03
N ALA A 196 11.46 -0.35 3.11
CA ALA A 196 12.32 -0.53 4.28
C ALA A 196 11.81 0.21 5.53
N HIS A 197 10.91 1.19 5.36
CA HIS A 197 10.32 1.94 6.46
C HIS A 197 8.89 1.45 6.69
N SER A 198 8.62 0.90 7.87
CA SER A 198 7.27 0.48 8.26
C SER A 198 6.36 1.71 8.40
N ILE A 199 5.16 1.59 7.83
CA ILE A 199 4.10 2.59 7.98
C ILE A 199 3.47 2.43 9.36
N THR A 200 3.51 3.49 10.16
CA THR A 200 2.97 3.51 11.53
C THR A 200 1.89 4.58 11.71
N THR A 201 1.79 5.53 10.80
CA THR A 201 0.95 6.71 10.96
C THR A 201 0.09 6.94 9.72
N ILE A 202 -1.20 7.18 9.94
CA ILE A 202 -2.16 7.56 8.91
C ILE A 202 -2.72 8.92 9.31
N ASP A 203 -2.48 9.93 8.47
CA ASP A 203 -2.98 11.29 8.68
C ASP A 203 -3.79 11.72 7.45
N LEU A 204 -5.11 11.79 7.64
CA LEU A 204 -6.06 12.16 6.59
C LEU A 204 -5.99 13.65 6.21
N SER A 205 -5.33 14.48 7.02
CA SER A 205 -5.09 15.89 6.66
C SER A 205 -3.99 16.05 5.62
N LEU A 206 -3.03 15.11 5.57
CA LEU A 206 -1.92 15.10 4.60
C LEU A 206 -2.31 14.47 3.27
N SER A 207 -3.28 13.58 3.25
CA SER A 207 -3.76 12.94 2.03
C SER A 207 -5.13 12.36 2.25
N ASP A 208 -6.00 12.50 1.26
CA ASP A 208 -7.33 11.90 1.24
C ASP A 208 -7.24 10.40 0.98
N LEU A 209 -6.78 9.66 1.99
CA LEU A 209 -6.56 8.23 1.92
C LEU A 209 -7.88 7.49 2.01
N THR A 210 -8.05 6.55 1.10
CA THR A 210 -9.13 5.59 1.12
C THR A 210 -8.65 4.24 1.63
N TYR A 211 -9.59 3.39 2.03
CA TYR A 211 -9.31 1.99 2.33
C TYR A 211 -8.57 1.26 1.19
N HIS A 212 -8.88 1.60 -0.07
CA HIS A 212 -8.25 0.99 -1.23
C HIS A 212 -6.76 1.36 -1.35
N ASP A 213 -6.37 2.57 -0.97
CA ASP A 213 -4.96 3.01 -1.01
C ASP A 213 -4.09 2.15 -0.10
N ASN A 214 -4.59 1.85 1.11
CA ASN A 214 -3.95 0.93 2.04
C ASN A 214 -3.77 -0.47 1.43
N LEU A 215 -4.83 -1.02 0.80
CA LEU A 215 -4.76 -2.34 0.18
C LEU A 215 -3.77 -2.37 -1.00
N ILE A 216 -3.81 -1.37 -1.88
CA ILE A 216 -2.94 -1.30 -3.05
C ILE A 216 -1.49 -1.17 -2.63
N TYR A 217 -1.19 -0.34 -1.63
CA TYR A 217 0.17 -0.17 -1.10
C TYR A 217 0.75 -1.51 -0.63
N HIS A 218 0.05 -2.18 0.30
CA HIS A 218 0.53 -3.45 0.87
C HIS A 218 0.60 -4.56 -0.17
N TYR A 219 -0.40 -4.66 -1.05
CA TYR A 219 -0.40 -5.66 -2.13
C TYR A 219 0.73 -5.45 -3.14
N ALA A 220 0.90 -4.23 -3.65
CA ALA A 220 1.96 -3.93 -4.61
C ALA A 220 3.35 -4.04 -3.98
N GLY A 221 3.50 -3.63 -2.72
CA GLY A 221 4.73 -3.80 -1.94
C GLY A 221 5.08 -5.28 -1.75
N GLY A 222 4.10 -6.11 -1.38
CA GLY A 222 4.26 -7.56 -1.28
C GLY A 222 4.71 -8.19 -2.59
N ILE A 223 4.15 -7.77 -3.72
CA ILE A 223 4.60 -8.21 -5.06
C ILE A 223 6.05 -7.82 -5.31
N ALA A 224 6.43 -6.57 -5.03
CA ALA A 224 7.79 -6.09 -5.26
C ALA A 224 8.81 -6.88 -4.43
N LEU A 225 8.54 -7.11 -3.15
CA LEU A 225 9.42 -7.88 -2.27
C LEU A 225 9.47 -9.36 -2.63
N ALA A 226 8.34 -9.97 -3.00
CA ALA A 226 8.29 -11.35 -3.45
C ALA A 226 9.09 -11.55 -4.75
N ALA A 227 9.00 -10.60 -5.69
CA ALA A 227 9.80 -10.62 -6.93
C ALA A 227 11.31 -10.53 -6.65
N LEU A 228 11.70 -9.82 -5.59
CA LEU A 228 13.07 -9.75 -5.09
C LEU A 228 13.47 -10.92 -4.18
N LYS A 229 12.57 -11.90 -3.97
CA LYS A 229 12.75 -13.04 -3.07
C LYS A 229 13.01 -12.65 -1.61
N ASN A 230 12.61 -11.45 -1.20
CA ASN A 230 12.57 -11.05 0.21
C ASN A 230 11.28 -11.60 0.83
N TRP A 231 11.24 -12.91 1.04
CA TRP A 231 10.03 -13.63 1.41
C TRP A 231 9.45 -13.21 2.75
N SER A 232 10.30 -12.93 3.74
CA SER A 232 9.87 -12.54 5.09
C SER A 232 9.08 -11.24 5.06
N ALA A 233 9.60 -10.22 4.38
CA ALA A 233 8.92 -8.92 4.31
C ALA A 233 7.73 -8.96 3.33
N ALA A 234 7.78 -9.79 2.28
CA ALA A 234 6.64 -10.00 1.39
C ALA A 234 5.46 -10.68 2.11
N GLU A 235 5.73 -11.68 2.94
CA GLU A 235 4.74 -12.36 3.79
C GLU A 235 4.00 -11.34 4.66
N GLU A 236 4.74 -10.49 5.37
CA GLU A 236 4.18 -9.47 6.25
C GLU A 236 3.24 -8.51 5.49
N LEU A 237 3.66 -7.97 4.34
CA LEU A 237 2.81 -7.05 3.57
C LEU A 237 1.55 -7.74 3.00
N PHE A 238 1.67 -8.98 2.52
CA PHE A 238 0.48 -9.70 2.05
C PHE A 238 -0.46 -10.05 3.21
N GLU A 239 0.07 -10.37 4.39
CA GLU A 239 -0.73 -10.60 5.60
C GLU A 239 -1.47 -9.34 6.03
N ILE A 240 -0.80 -8.18 6.10
CA ILE A 240 -1.44 -6.90 6.40
C ILE A 240 -2.54 -6.59 5.37
N CYS A 241 -2.26 -6.78 4.08
CA CYS A 241 -3.26 -6.57 3.04
C CYS A 241 -4.47 -7.49 3.22
N ALA A 242 -4.27 -8.79 3.37
CA ALA A 242 -5.35 -9.78 3.47
C ALA A 242 -6.18 -9.61 4.74
N SER A 243 -5.56 -9.17 5.83
CA SER A 243 -6.17 -9.01 7.15
C SER A 243 -6.74 -7.61 7.44
N SER A 244 -6.51 -6.64 6.54
CA SER A 244 -7.00 -5.28 6.70
C SER A 244 -8.52 -5.26 6.95
N PRO A 245 -9.01 -4.60 8.02
CA PRO A 245 -10.41 -4.60 8.37
C PRO A 245 -11.22 -3.79 7.34
N GLY A 246 -12.34 -4.35 6.88
CA GLY A 246 -13.24 -3.72 5.93
C GLY A 246 -14.66 -4.24 6.10
N SER A 247 -15.64 -3.44 5.68
CA SER A 247 -17.06 -3.82 5.73
C SER A 247 -17.41 -4.98 4.79
N ALA A 248 -16.60 -5.19 3.76
CA ALA A 248 -16.74 -6.27 2.81
C ALA A 248 -15.36 -6.81 2.40
N ALA A 249 -15.32 -8.09 2.02
CA ALA A 249 -14.13 -8.70 1.44
C ALA A 249 -13.87 -8.14 0.03
N SER A 250 -12.68 -7.58 -0.18
CA SER A 250 -12.28 -7.05 -1.50
C SER A 250 -11.56 -8.11 -2.36
N ALA A 251 -11.58 -7.92 -3.68
CA ALA A 251 -10.82 -8.77 -4.60
C ALA A 251 -9.30 -8.66 -4.37
N ILE A 252 -8.79 -7.49 -3.97
CA ILE A 252 -7.36 -7.28 -3.67
C ILE A 252 -6.93 -8.13 -2.47
N GLN A 253 -7.76 -8.19 -1.42
CA GLN A 253 -7.52 -9.06 -0.26
C GLN A 253 -7.48 -10.54 -0.65
N MET A 254 -8.35 -10.96 -1.58
CA MET A 254 -8.37 -12.33 -2.07
C MET A 254 -7.08 -12.66 -2.85
N GLU A 255 -6.66 -11.76 -3.72
CA GLU A 255 -5.38 -11.90 -4.45
C GLU A 255 -4.16 -11.90 -3.52
N ALA A 256 -4.18 -11.07 -2.47
CA ALA A 256 -3.15 -11.04 -1.44
C ALA A 256 -3.09 -12.37 -0.67
N LEU A 257 -4.24 -12.92 -0.25
CA LEU A 257 -4.30 -14.19 0.48
C LEU A 257 -3.79 -15.38 -0.34
N LYS A 258 -4.11 -15.43 -1.64
CA LYS A 258 -3.55 -16.46 -2.56
C LYS A 258 -2.02 -16.36 -2.62
N LYS A 259 -1.48 -15.15 -2.79
CA LYS A 259 -0.03 -14.93 -2.88
C LYS A 259 0.68 -15.13 -1.54
N LEU A 260 0.07 -14.72 -0.43
CA LEU A 260 0.51 -15.01 0.94
C LEU A 260 0.71 -16.51 1.14
N THR A 261 -0.30 -17.31 0.78
CA THR A 261 -0.25 -18.77 0.86
C THR A 261 0.95 -19.31 0.11
N LEU A 262 1.12 -18.94 -1.17
CA LEU A 262 2.24 -19.42 -1.98
C LEU A 262 3.60 -18.97 -1.43
N VAL A 263 3.73 -17.72 -0.98
CA VAL A 263 4.95 -17.21 -0.35
C VAL A 263 5.29 -18.00 0.92
N GLN A 264 4.31 -18.30 1.76
CA GLN A 264 4.50 -19.13 2.96
C GLN A 264 4.90 -20.56 2.62
N LEU A 265 4.31 -21.18 1.59
CA LEU A 265 4.72 -22.52 1.14
C LEU A 265 6.17 -22.53 0.62
N ILE A 266 6.61 -21.48 -0.08
CA ILE A 266 7.99 -21.35 -0.58
C ILE A 266 8.96 -21.15 0.59
N TYR A 267 8.64 -20.24 1.52
CA TYR A 267 9.55 -19.75 2.56
C TYR A 267 9.55 -20.56 3.86
N ARG A 268 8.40 -21.06 4.29
CA ARG A 268 8.23 -21.81 5.57
C ARG A 268 7.89 -23.28 5.36
N GLY A 269 7.51 -23.67 4.14
CA GLY A 269 7.05 -25.02 3.82
C GLY A 269 5.62 -25.34 4.26
N LYS A 270 4.97 -24.40 4.97
CA LYS A 270 3.63 -24.52 5.53
C LYS A 270 3.03 -23.12 5.68
N THR A 271 1.70 -23.05 5.80
CA THR A 271 1.00 -21.80 6.07
C THR A 271 0.87 -21.54 7.57
N SER A 272 0.77 -20.25 7.92
CA SER A 272 0.47 -19.81 9.29
C SER A 272 -1.05 -19.72 9.49
N PRO A 273 -1.56 -19.89 10.72
CA PRO A 273 -2.97 -19.67 10.99
C PRO A 273 -3.35 -18.22 10.61
N PRO A 274 -4.52 -18.00 9.99
CA PRO A 274 -4.93 -16.65 9.60
C PRO A 274 -5.09 -15.77 10.83
N SER A 275 -4.74 -14.49 10.68
CA SER A 275 -4.96 -13.46 11.71
C SER A 275 -6.44 -13.44 12.14
N LYS A 276 -6.71 -13.33 13.44
CA LYS A 276 -8.08 -13.38 14.01
C LYS A 276 -9.03 -12.32 13.45
N TYR A 277 -8.50 -11.19 13.01
CA TYR A 277 -9.25 -10.05 12.49
C TYR A 277 -9.46 -10.08 10.96
N MET A 278 -9.03 -11.15 10.28
CA MET A 278 -9.30 -11.34 8.86
C MET A 278 -10.80 -11.55 8.63
N HIS A 279 -11.33 -10.96 7.55
CA HIS A 279 -12.74 -11.06 7.22
C HIS A 279 -13.17 -12.53 7.01
N PRO A 280 -14.16 -13.09 7.76
CA PRO A 280 -14.47 -14.52 7.74
C PRO A 280 -14.88 -15.08 6.36
N ILE A 281 -15.58 -14.28 5.56
CA ILE A 281 -15.97 -14.65 4.19
C ILE A 281 -14.74 -14.94 3.31
N LEU A 282 -13.63 -14.24 3.50
CA LEU A 282 -12.44 -14.38 2.66
C LEU A 282 -11.87 -15.79 2.74
N MET A 283 -11.74 -16.34 3.95
CA MET A 283 -11.29 -17.72 4.17
C MET A 283 -12.26 -18.75 3.62
N ARG A 284 -13.57 -18.49 3.70
CA ARG A 284 -14.59 -19.37 3.10
C ARG A 284 -14.45 -19.42 1.57
N LEU A 285 -14.24 -18.28 0.93
CA LEU A 285 -14.04 -18.19 -0.52
C LEU A 285 -12.70 -18.82 -0.93
N PHE A 286 -11.64 -18.60 -0.17
CA PHE A 286 -10.32 -19.18 -0.41
C PHE A 286 -10.36 -20.72 -0.49
N LYS A 287 -11.12 -21.37 0.39
CA LYS A 287 -11.27 -22.83 0.41
C LYS A 287 -11.85 -23.41 -0.88
N ALA A 288 -12.61 -22.63 -1.64
CA ALA A 288 -13.16 -23.04 -2.93
C ALA A 288 -12.16 -22.89 -4.10
N THR A 289 -10.96 -22.35 -3.85
CA THR A 289 -9.95 -22.11 -4.87
C THR A 289 -8.95 -23.27 -4.95
N PRO A 290 -8.32 -23.50 -6.12
CA PRO A 290 -7.30 -24.55 -6.25
C PRO A 290 -6.06 -24.31 -5.38
N TYR A 291 -5.83 -23.07 -4.92
CA TYR A 291 -4.78 -22.74 -3.96
C TYR A 291 -4.96 -23.45 -2.62
N SER A 292 -6.20 -23.64 -2.15
CA SER A 292 -6.48 -24.37 -0.91
C SER A 292 -6.15 -25.85 -1.07
N SER A 293 -6.51 -26.46 -2.21
CA SER A 293 -6.16 -27.86 -2.51
C SER A 293 -4.65 -28.03 -2.63
N PHE A 294 -3.97 -27.09 -3.30
CA PHE A 294 -2.51 -27.07 -3.42
C PHE A 294 -1.83 -26.96 -2.04
N MET A 295 -2.30 -26.03 -1.20
CA MET A 295 -1.81 -25.85 0.18
C MET A 295 -1.93 -27.13 1.01
N ASN A 296 -3.08 -27.81 0.94
CA ASN A 296 -3.33 -29.02 1.74
C ASN A 296 -2.49 -30.23 1.30
N ALA A 297 -2.13 -30.30 0.01
CA ALA A 297 -1.30 -31.37 -0.55
C ALA A 297 0.21 -31.15 -0.30
N TYR A 298 0.62 -29.92 0.04
CA TYR A 298 2.02 -29.53 0.18
C TYR A 298 2.61 -29.93 1.54
N PRO A 299 3.90 -30.34 1.62
CA PRO A 299 4.85 -30.56 0.53
C PRO A 299 4.91 -32.01 0.00
N LEU A 300 4.18 -32.95 0.60
CA LEU A 300 4.43 -34.39 0.45
C LEU A 300 3.86 -35.00 -0.83
N GLN A 301 2.70 -34.52 -1.32
CA GLN A 301 1.99 -35.17 -2.43
C GLN A 301 2.45 -34.65 -3.80
N ARG A 302 3.72 -34.87 -4.17
CA ARG A 302 4.36 -34.25 -5.34
C ARG A 302 3.61 -34.43 -6.66
N ASP A 303 3.17 -35.64 -7.00
CA ASP A 303 2.48 -35.90 -8.26
C ASP A 303 1.08 -35.28 -8.30
N TYR A 304 0.40 -35.24 -7.16
CA TYR A 304 -0.88 -34.55 -7.05
C TYR A 304 -0.72 -33.02 -7.17
N LEU A 305 0.31 -32.43 -6.56
CA LEU A 305 0.63 -31.01 -6.72
C LEU A 305 0.90 -30.65 -8.20
N ARG A 306 1.64 -31.50 -8.92
CA ARG A 306 1.87 -31.34 -10.37
C ARG A 306 0.57 -31.43 -11.17
N THR A 307 -0.30 -32.36 -10.80
CA THR A 307 -1.61 -32.54 -11.44
C THR A 307 -2.49 -31.30 -11.23
N ILE A 308 -2.54 -30.73 -10.02
CA ILE A 308 -3.25 -29.48 -9.74
C ILE A 308 -2.68 -28.34 -10.60
N ALA A 309 -1.35 -28.20 -10.64
CA ALA A 309 -0.68 -27.16 -11.43
C ALA A 309 -0.95 -27.28 -12.94
N ALA A 310 -1.02 -28.50 -13.48
CA ALA A 310 -1.33 -28.76 -14.88
C ALA A 310 -2.81 -28.51 -15.22
N ASN A 311 -3.73 -29.00 -14.39
CA ASN A 311 -5.16 -28.86 -14.62
C ASN A 311 -5.63 -27.40 -14.56
N GLU A 312 -5.06 -26.62 -13.63
CA GLU A 312 -5.46 -25.23 -13.37
C GLU A 312 -4.49 -24.20 -13.98
N GLN A 313 -3.65 -24.62 -14.94
CA GLN A 313 -2.59 -23.79 -15.52
C GLN A 313 -3.11 -22.46 -16.08
N GLN A 314 -4.26 -22.48 -16.76
CA GLN A 314 -4.87 -21.28 -17.33
C GLN A 314 -5.30 -20.28 -16.25
N LEU A 315 -5.85 -20.77 -15.13
CA LEU A 315 -6.24 -19.94 -13.99
C LEU A 315 -5.01 -19.27 -13.38
N PHE A 316 -3.96 -20.03 -13.13
CA PHE A 316 -2.71 -19.51 -12.56
C PHE A 316 -1.96 -18.55 -13.49
N ALA A 317 -2.07 -18.75 -14.81
CA ALA A 317 -1.54 -17.81 -15.79
C ALA A 317 -2.32 -16.48 -15.77
N ASN A 318 -3.65 -16.53 -15.75
CA ASN A 318 -4.52 -15.36 -15.71
C ASN A 318 -4.32 -14.55 -14.42
N GLU A 319 -4.19 -15.23 -13.27
CA GLU A 319 -3.94 -14.61 -11.97
C GLU A 319 -2.47 -14.23 -11.74
N ARG A 320 -1.59 -14.50 -12.70
CA ARG A 320 -0.14 -14.22 -12.67
C ARG A 320 0.58 -14.84 -11.47
N THR A 321 0.15 -16.02 -11.03
CA THR A 321 0.73 -16.76 -9.89
C THR A 321 1.55 -17.98 -10.33
N LEU A 322 1.52 -18.34 -11.62
CA LEU A 322 2.20 -19.53 -12.16
C LEU A 322 3.68 -19.63 -11.74
N GLY A 323 4.43 -18.52 -11.80
CA GLY A 323 5.84 -18.52 -11.40
C GLY A 323 6.08 -18.76 -9.91
N LEU A 324 5.13 -18.41 -9.03
CA LEU A 324 5.19 -18.76 -7.60
C LEU A 324 4.85 -20.24 -7.39
N ILE A 325 3.88 -20.77 -8.14
CA ILE A 325 3.50 -22.19 -8.05
C ILE A 325 4.65 -23.08 -8.50
N THR A 326 5.31 -22.75 -9.61
CA THR A 326 6.52 -23.47 -10.05
C THR A 326 7.61 -23.43 -8.98
N GLN A 327 7.88 -22.26 -8.39
CA GLN A 327 8.85 -22.15 -7.30
C GLN A 327 8.46 -22.97 -6.06
N ALA A 328 7.18 -23.03 -5.72
CA ALA A 328 6.69 -23.87 -4.63
C ALA A 328 6.91 -25.37 -4.95
N LEU A 329 6.55 -25.82 -6.16
CA LEU A 329 6.78 -27.20 -6.60
C LEU A 329 8.27 -27.58 -6.54
N ASP A 330 9.16 -26.68 -6.97
CA ASP A 330 10.61 -26.90 -6.93
C ASP A 330 11.15 -26.94 -5.49
N ARG A 331 10.52 -26.23 -4.56
CA ARG A 331 10.88 -26.23 -3.14
C ARG A 331 10.26 -27.36 -2.33
N ALA A 332 9.16 -27.97 -2.79
CA ALA A 332 8.45 -29.02 -2.06
C ALA A 332 9.36 -30.18 -1.58
N PRO A 333 10.27 -30.73 -2.42
CA PRO A 333 11.16 -31.81 -1.99
C PRO A 333 12.05 -31.43 -0.79
N ARG A 334 12.56 -30.20 -0.77
CA ARG A 334 13.40 -29.70 0.32
C ARG A 334 12.62 -29.62 1.63
N TRP A 335 11.36 -29.16 1.58
CA TRP A 335 10.50 -29.14 2.75
C TRP A 335 10.08 -30.52 3.23
N ALA A 336 9.85 -31.47 2.32
CA ALA A 336 9.59 -32.87 2.67
C ALA A 336 10.80 -33.50 3.39
N ILE A 337 12.02 -33.30 2.89
CA ILE A 337 13.26 -33.76 3.55
C ILE A 337 13.42 -33.09 4.92
N LYS A 338 13.21 -31.77 5.01
CA LYS A 338 13.30 -31.05 6.29
C LYS A 338 12.26 -31.53 7.31
N LYS A 339 11.11 -32.05 6.88
CA LYS A 339 10.14 -32.68 7.78
C LYS A 339 10.68 -34.01 8.31
N LEU A 340 11.36 -34.80 7.48
CA LEU A 340 11.97 -36.08 7.90
C LEU A 340 13.02 -35.89 9.00
N THR A 341 13.79 -34.80 8.98
CA THR A 341 14.80 -34.54 10.02
C THR A 341 14.20 -34.35 11.41
N THR A 342 12.92 -33.98 11.50
CA THR A 342 12.23 -33.81 12.78
C THR A 342 11.81 -35.14 13.44
N THR A 343 11.68 -36.21 12.66
CA THR A 343 11.19 -37.51 13.12
C THR A 343 12.24 -38.60 13.10
N TYR A 344 13.25 -38.49 12.22
CA TYR A 344 14.24 -39.51 12.00
C TYR A 344 15.64 -38.99 12.29
N LEU A 345 16.42 -39.80 13.01
CA LEU A 345 17.86 -39.56 13.19
C LEU A 345 18.66 -40.07 11.99
N THR A 346 18.33 -41.26 11.48
CA THR A 346 19.03 -41.89 10.37
C THR A 346 18.02 -42.46 9.38
N LEU A 347 18.26 -42.27 8.08
CA LEU A 347 17.40 -42.80 7.03
C LEU A 347 18.20 -43.14 5.77
N HIS A 348 17.86 -44.23 5.10
CA HIS A 348 18.51 -44.61 3.84
C HIS A 348 18.00 -43.77 2.66
N LEU A 349 18.85 -43.47 1.67
CA LEU A 349 18.49 -42.65 0.49
C LEU A 349 17.23 -43.14 -0.24
N SER A 350 17.06 -44.46 -0.38
CA SER A 350 15.89 -45.08 -1.02
C SER A 350 14.57 -44.77 -0.29
N ASP A 351 14.60 -44.78 1.04
CA ASP A 351 13.42 -44.49 1.87
C ASP A 351 13.11 -42.98 1.85
N ILE A 352 14.13 -42.12 1.81
CA ILE A 352 13.96 -40.68 1.60
C ILE A 352 13.31 -40.44 0.23
N GLY A 353 13.81 -41.09 -0.82
CA GLY A 353 13.27 -40.99 -2.17
C GLY A 353 11.79 -41.39 -2.24
N ARG A 354 11.42 -42.49 -1.58
CA ARG A 354 10.02 -42.95 -1.50
C ARG A 354 9.11 -41.92 -0.83
N GLU A 355 9.53 -41.31 0.28
CA GLU A 355 8.70 -40.34 0.99
C GLU A 355 8.58 -39.00 0.25
N VAL A 356 9.64 -38.59 -0.44
CA VAL A 356 9.72 -37.29 -1.14
C VAL A 356 9.18 -37.38 -2.58
N GLY A 357 8.88 -38.60 -3.07
CA GLY A 357 8.39 -38.84 -4.43
C GLY A 357 9.49 -38.66 -5.49
N ILE A 358 10.71 -39.12 -5.20
CA ILE A 358 11.86 -39.14 -6.11
C ILE A 358 12.34 -40.58 -6.24
N SER A 359 12.28 -41.14 -7.44
CA SER A 359 12.66 -42.54 -7.69
C SER A 359 14.17 -42.75 -7.84
N ASP A 360 14.91 -41.72 -8.27
CA ASP A 360 16.36 -41.82 -8.46
C ASP A 360 17.12 -41.44 -7.18
N GLU A 361 17.83 -42.39 -6.60
CA GLU A 361 18.66 -42.17 -5.41
C GLU A 361 19.78 -41.15 -5.64
N ASN A 362 20.28 -41.01 -6.88
CA ASN A 362 21.31 -40.03 -7.20
C ASN A 362 20.75 -38.59 -7.16
N GLU A 363 19.50 -38.40 -7.59
CA GLU A 363 18.79 -37.13 -7.47
C GLU A 363 18.58 -36.77 -5.99
N VAL A 364 18.14 -37.74 -5.17
CA VAL A 364 17.96 -37.56 -3.72
C VAL A 364 19.29 -37.18 -3.06
N LYS A 365 20.37 -37.91 -3.37
CA LYS A 365 21.71 -37.63 -2.84
C LYS A 365 22.18 -36.23 -3.22
N SER A 366 22.03 -35.84 -4.48
CA SER A 366 22.42 -34.50 -4.96
C SER A 366 21.61 -33.40 -4.28
N LEU A 367 20.31 -33.63 -4.07
CA LEU A 367 19.43 -32.71 -3.37
C LEU A 367 19.87 -32.51 -1.91
N ILE A 368 20.13 -33.59 -1.18
CA ILE A 368 20.58 -33.55 0.22
C ILE A 368 21.92 -32.81 0.34
N LEU A 369 22.89 -33.12 -0.53
CA LEU A 369 24.17 -32.40 -0.55
C LEU A 369 23.97 -30.90 -0.78
N SER A 370 23.11 -30.51 -1.72
CA SER A 370 22.78 -29.09 -1.94
C SER A 370 22.15 -28.43 -0.71
N MET A 371 21.32 -29.16 0.04
CA MET A 371 20.68 -28.64 1.26
C MET A 371 21.68 -28.47 2.40
N ILE A 372 22.68 -29.34 2.50
CA ILE A 372 23.80 -29.20 3.45
C ILE A 372 24.66 -27.99 3.08
N GLU A 373 25.02 -27.84 1.81
CA GLU A 373 25.81 -26.70 1.31
C GLU A 373 25.09 -25.35 1.55
N CYS A 374 23.77 -25.31 1.33
CA CYS A 374 22.95 -24.13 1.62
C CYS A 374 22.64 -23.94 3.12
N SER A 375 23.16 -24.79 4.01
CA SER A 375 22.87 -24.77 5.45
C SER A 375 21.37 -24.85 5.77
N GLU A 376 20.58 -25.53 4.93
CA GLU A 376 19.14 -25.74 5.15
C GLU A 376 18.86 -26.88 6.14
N ILE A 377 19.76 -27.88 6.16
CA ILE A 377 19.79 -29.03 7.09
C ILE A 377 21.24 -29.31 7.50
N SER A 378 21.44 -29.95 8.65
CA SER A 378 22.74 -30.51 9.06
C SER A 378 22.66 -32.03 9.00
N ALA A 379 23.43 -32.64 8.10
CA ALA A 379 23.41 -34.09 7.90
C ALA A 379 24.76 -34.61 7.40
N GLU A 380 25.05 -35.87 7.71
CA GLU A 380 26.22 -36.60 7.22
C GLU A 380 25.77 -37.77 6.33
N LEU A 381 26.47 -38.00 5.22
CA LEU A 381 26.19 -39.08 4.28
C LEU A 381 27.28 -40.16 4.38
N SER A 382 26.87 -41.36 4.74
CA SER A 382 27.74 -42.54 4.80
C SER A 382 27.91 -43.20 3.43
N ALA A 383 28.98 -43.97 3.27
CA ALA A 383 29.30 -44.66 2.01
C ALA A 383 28.29 -45.74 1.61
N ASP A 384 27.52 -46.25 2.57
CA ASP A 384 26.45 -47.23 2.41
C ASP A 384 25.12 -46.64 1.94
N GLY A 385 25.02 -45.31 1.76
CA GLY A 385 23.79 -44.64 1.36
C GLY A 385 22.87 -44.25 2.53
N THR A 386 23.35 -44.37 3.78
CA THR A 386 22.62 -43.89 4.96
C THR A 386 22.90 -42.42 5.22
N VAL A 387 21.85 -41.64 5.46
CA VAL A 387 21.90 -40.22 5.85
C VAL A 387 21.64 -40.12 7.34
N SER A 388 22.58 -39.54 8.09
CA SER A 388 22.42 -39.24 9.51
C SER A 388 22.16 -37.75 9.68
N PHE A 389 20.98 -37.40 10.17
CA PHE A 389 20.59 -36.03 10.48
C PHE A 389 21.16 -35.61 11.84
N SER A 390 21.51 -34.35 11.95
CA SER A 390 21.98 -33.72 13.19
C SER A 390 21.28 -32.38 13.38
N ASP A 391 20.99 -32.01 14.62
CA ASP A 391 20.54 -30.68 14.99
C ASP A 391 21.62 -30.06 15.89
N PRO A 392 22.63 -29.36 15.32
CA PRO A 392 23.62 -28.71 16.14
C PRO A 392 22.95 -27.62 16.99
N PRO A 393 23.33 -27.46 18.27
CA PRO A 393 22.76 -26.43 19.12
C PRO A 393 23.04 -25.05 18.53
N VAL A 394 22.00 -24.23 18.42
CA VAL A 394 22.12 -22.83 17.97
C VAL A 394 23.02 -22.08 18.94
N LYS A 395 24.16 -21.58 18.45
CA LYS A 395 25.07 -20.76 19.22
C LYS A 395 24.67 -19.30 19.01
N PHE A 396 24.28 -18.63 20.09
CA PHE A 396 24.01 -17.20 20.08
C PHE A 396 25.26 -16.45 20.50
N GLU A 397 25.73 -15.54 19.65
CA GLU A 397 26.82 -14.65 20.04
C GLU A 397 26.29 -13.48 20.87
N LYS A 398 27.16 -12.87 21.69
CA LYS A 398 26.80 -11.67 22.45
C LYS A 398 26.28 -10.55 21.52
N THR A 399 26.86 -10.43 20.33
CA THR A 399 26.46 -9.47 19.28
C THR A 399 25.02 -9.68 18.81
N ASP A 400 24.56 -10.93 18.69
CA ASP A 400 23.17 -11.23 18.33
C ASP A 400 22.21 -10.81 19.43
N VAL A 401 22.57 -11.09 20.69
CA VAL A 401 21.77 -10.69 21.87
C VAL A 401 21.71 -9.17 21.98
N ASP A 402 22.85 -8.48 21.83
CA ASP A 402 22.94 -7.02 21.87
C ASP A 402 22.09 -6.39 20.75
N ARG A 403 22.09 -6.98 19.54
CA ARG A 403 21.25 -6.51 18.41
C ARG A 403 19.75 -6.64 18.72
N VAL A 404 19.32 -7.79 19.22
CA VAL A 404 17.90 -8.03 19.57
C VAL A 404 17.47 -7.12 20.72
N LEU A 405 18.33 -6.94 21.73
CA LEU A 405 18.08 -6.03 22.84
C LEU A 405 17.92 -4.58 22.37
N ALA A 406 18.80 -4.11 21.47
CA ALA A 406 18.69 -2.77 20.90
C ALA A 406 17.38 -2.58 20.12
N GLN A 407 16.95 -3.58 19.35
CA GLN A 407 15.66 -3.55 18.65
C GLN A 407 14.48 -3.50 19.62
N ALA A 408 14.51 -4.31 20.68
CA ALA A 408 13.47 -4.31 21.70
C ALA A 408 13.39 -2.95 22.44
N GLN A 409 14.52 -2.36 22.79
CA GLN A 409 14.59 -1.02 23.40
C GLN A 409 14.04 0.07 22.46
N GLN A 410 14.31 -0.02 21.16
CA GLN A 410 13.77 0.91 20.18
C GLN A 410 12.24 0.77 20.07
N GLN A 411 11.71 -0.44 20.09
CA GLN A 411 10.28 -0.71 20.08
C GLN A 411 9.60 -0.21 21.36
N ASP A 412 10.21 -0.44 22.53
CA ASP A 412 9.72 0.07 23.82
C ASP A 412 9.64 1.60 23.82
N ALA A 413 10.70 2.27 23.37
CA ALA A 413 10.70 3.73 23.24
C ALA A 413 9.61 4.26 22.29
N LEU A 414 9.30 3.53 21.21
CA LEU A 414 8.20 3.86 20.31
C LEU A 414 6.84 3.66 20.98
N LEU A 415 6.64 2.55 21.68
CA LEU A 415 5.40 2.27 22.41
C LEU A 415 5.12 3.32 23.48
N VAL A 416 6.13 3.70 24.27
CA VAL A 416 6.03 4.78 25.27
C VAL A 416 5.66 6.11 24.62
N ARG A 417 6.16 6.39 23.41
CA ARG A 417 5.76 7.59 22.67
C ARG A 417 4.29 7.54 22.25
N LEU A 418 3.86 6.42 21.67
CA LEU A 418 2.47 6.23 21.21
C LEU A 418 1.48 6.28 22.37
N GLU A 419 1.84 5.71 23.52
CA GLU A 419 1.05 5.79 24.75
C GLU A 419 0.86 7.25 25.18
N LYS A 420 1.93 8.05 25.23
CA LYS A 420 1.86 9.49 25.55
C LYS A 420 1.03 10.28 24.54
N GLU A 421 1.08 9.92 23.26
CA GLU A 421 0.24 10.55 22.23
C GLU A 421 -1.25 10.20 22.44
N MET A 422 -1.56 8.96 22.79
CA MET A 422 -2.91 8.52 23.14
C MET A 422 -3.42 9.20 24.42
N GLU A 423 -2.60 9.32 25.46
CA GLU A 423 -2.94 10.02 26.71
C GLU A 423 -3.30 11.50 26.48
N ARG A 424 -2.74 12.13 25.44
CA ARG A 424 -3.04 13.51 25.06
C ARG A 424 -4.28 13.62 24.17
N ASN A 425 -4.82 12.52 23.68
CA ASN A 425 -5.98 12.53 22.79
C ASN A 425 -7.24 12.92 23.56
N LYS A 426 -7.89 14.00 23.10
CA LYS A 426 -9.11 14.54 23.72
C LYS A 426 -10.24 13.51 23.80
N GLU A 427 -10.42 12.67 22.79
CA GLU A 427 -11.47 11.65 22.78
C GLU A 427 -11.21 10.57 23.84
N TYR A 428 -9.95 10.14 23.95
CA TYR A 428 -9.51 9.20 24.97
C TYR A 428 -9.74 9.78 26.37
N LEU A 429 -9.27 11.01 26.62
CA LEU A 429 -9.48 11.71 27.90
C LEU A 429 -10.97 11.89 28.22
N THR A 430 -11.79 12.25 27.24
CA THR A 430 -13.24 12.42 27.44
C THR A 430 -13.91 11.09 27.84
N LYS A 431 -13.51 9.97 27.22
CA LYS A 431 -14.00 8.63 27.59
C LYS A 431 -13.47 8.18 28.95
N ALA A 432 -12.19 8.39 29.23
CA ALA A 432 -11.55 8.01 30.49
C ALA A 432 -12.16 8.73 31.69
N VAL A 433 -12.49 10.03 31.55
CA VAL A 433 -13.19 10.80 32.59
C VAL A 433 -14.62 10.29 32.77
N LYS A 434 -15.39 10.08 31.68
CA LYS A 434 -16.75 9.54 31.77
C LYS A 434 -16.82 8.14 32.39
N SER A 435 -15.88 7.26 32.03
CA SER A 435 -15.80 5.91 32.61
C SER A 435 -15.49 5.92 34.10
N LYS A 436 -14.84 6.98 34.60
CA LYS A 436 -14.57 7.16 36.04
C LYS A 436 -15.76 7.73 36.79
N ASP A 437 -16.60 8.53 36.12
CA ASP A 437 -17.85 9.06 36.67
C ASP A 437 -18.98 7.99 36.70
N ASP A 438 -19.03 7.09 35.70
CA ASP A 438 -19.99 5.96 35.65
C ASP A 438 -19.64 4.80 36.62
N ALA A 439 -18.45 4.80 37.22
CA ALA A 439 -18.06 3.84 38.27
C ALA A 439 -18.64 4.18 39.67
N GLY A 440 -19.63 5.08 39.72
CA GLY A 440 -20.38 5.44 40.93
C GLY A 440 -21.59 4.53 41.17
N TRP A 441 -21.44 3.58 42.11
CA TRP A 441 -22.52 2.85 42.82
C TRP A 441 -23.39 1.86 42.02
N GLY A 442 -22.93 0.60 41.98
CA GLY A 442 -23.75 -0.60 41.74
C GLY A 442 -22.87 -1.85 41.74
N PRO A 443 -23.29 -3.00 42.31
CA PRO A 443 -22.48 -4.21 42.28
C PRO A 443 -22.31 -4.65 40.83
N ALA A 444 -21.05 -4.78 40.41
CA ALA A 444 -20.68 -5.25 39.09
C ALA A 444 -21.30 -6.64 38.85
N THR A 445 -22.28 -6.71 37.97
CA THR A 445 -22.58 -7.96 37.26
C THR A 445 -21.45 -8.17 36.28
N ASP A 446 -20.67 -9.21 36.52
CA ASP A 446 -19.62 -9.73 35.65
C ASP A 446 -20.18 -10.00 34.24
N GLU A 447 -20.00 -9.03 33.34
CA GLU A 447 -20.15 -9.24 31.90
C GLU A 447 -19.03 -8.50 31.15
N ASP A 448 -17.79 -8.62 31.63
CA ASP A 448 -16.59 -8.23 30.87
C ASP A 448 -15.37 -9.07 31.31
N GLY A 449 -15.41 -10.36 30.97
CA GLY A 449 -14.26 -11.24 31.04
C GLY A 449 -13.29 -10.97 29.88
N ALA A 450 -12.58 -9.85 29.87
CA ALA A 450 -11.59 -9.56 28.83
C ALA A 450 -10.45 -8.60 29.21
N PHE A 451 -10.16 -8.36 30.49
CA PHE A 451 -8.84 -7.84 30.88
C PHE A 451 -8.40 -8.54 32.15
N GLY A 452 -7.37 -9.37 32.02
CA GLY A 452 -6.77 -10.11 33.12
C GLY A 452 -6.32 -9.16 34.23
N ASP A 453 -6.87 -9.40 35.40
CA ASP A 453 -6.45 -8.83 36.66
C ASP A 453 -4.94 -9.05 36.83
N ARG A 454 -4.17 -7.98 36.99
CA ARG A 454 -2.73 -8.06 37.31
C ARG A 454 -2.62 -8.35 38.82
N PRO A 455 -2.09 -9.51 39.25
CA PRO A 455 -1.72 -9.65 40.64
C PRO A 455 -0.50 -8.75 40.89
N SER A 456 -0.58 -7.87 41.90
CA SER A 456 0.57 -7.15 42.42
C SER A 456 1.55 -8.14 43.06
N GLY A 457 2.46 -8.68 42.26
CA GLY A 457 3.53 -9.57 42.71
C GLY A 457 4.79 -8.78 43.07
N ASN A 458 5.13 -8.80 44.36
CA ASN A 458 6.41 -8.36 44.91
C ASN A 458 7.56 -9.18 44.28
N TRP A 459 8.41 -8.57 43.46
CA TRP A 459 9.57 -9.20 42.83
C TRP A 459 10.85 -9.03 43.67
N ALA A 460 10.82 -9.46 44.92
CA ALA A 460 12.02 -9.66 45.71
C ALA A 460 11.79 -10.83 46.66
N GLU A 461 12.76 -11.74 46.70
CA GLU A 461 12.81 -12.96 47.54
C GLU A 461 12.12 -14.20 46.96
N GLU A 462 12.76 -14.82 45.96
CA GLU A 462 12.96 -16.28 45.94
C GLU A 462 13.94 -16.64 44.82
N MET A 463 15.23 -16.34 45.05
CA MET A 463 16.33 -17.09 44.44
C MET A 463 17.06 -17.82 45.57
N SER A 464 16.55 -19.00 45.90
CA SER A 464 17.30 -20.01 46.64
C SER A 464 17.11 -21.35 45.92
N PHE A 465 18.10 -21.70 45.12
CA PHE A 465 18.22 -23.00 44.48
C PHE A 465 18.59 -24.06 45.52
N ALA A 466 17.93 -25.20 45.46
CA ALA A 466 18.46 -26.51 45.82
C ALA A 466 18.35 -27.42 44.59
#